data_AF-A0AAV0CBN9-F1
#
_entry.id   AF-A0AAV0CBN9-F1
#
_cell.length_a   1.000
_cell.length_b   1.000
_cell.length_c   1.000
_cell.angle_alpha   90.00
_cell.angle_beta   90.00
_cell.angle_gamma   90.00
#
_symmetry.space_group_name_H-M   'P 1'
#
loop_
_entity.id
_entity.type
_entity.pdbx_description
1 polymer ?
#
loop_
_entity_poly.entity_id
_entity_poly.type
_entity_poly.pdbx_seq_one_letter_code
_entity_poly.pdbx_strand_id
1 'polypeptide(L)'
;MSADVAPLFTSSAGFPMSPISFSRTALLHPLFRRTARLTAPLILSGNPTAARRSVSAALNAEDASMTEKLDAPVRIVAFVGDGSVSPLKSTPWHDVMLHTAQRLKWVDEQYEMHVFSDNFYQSNNENAKRVTEEVCQSNVMVVVAVTNEESVKWIQEHGYFVPNIICFESSAALPNKLGGLVIETETKGNIFGGLSSISQWKKLDESREVAKTVSLAWDRHNSDDIRFCLLVIINAYITPVPTLKNLRATGFSTLNCMLKNCGAQILNCLLDPNCRKAIWCLNQCSAVDQVCNYTCIASYESPYLEEFSLCVLQKNNCLGLDVKIPEKPHVAPLSEFRGQKLCHETAEDLFVGWLGKLDWSWRVVAGQNPAYDQFPCQYQLFYRGKAKGSFWYEPVFQVRTLDRGALVWRRRKYRVKIGKVPGTFRFSVLDNGVVSNEIWTIVDVCEDLSWGLFHYHGAARVAGQTYSGAVLVSPDGVYPDEKQHRQRLIAALDRCCIKEWELFMVDNNCSCQDPPLCLPEGCSLHYNVDVDHSRKPVSL
;
A
#
# COMPACT_ATOMS: atom_id res chain seq x y z
N MET A 1 26.57 -40.36 -40.93
CA MET A 1 27.82 -39.68 -41.31
C MET A 1 28.07 -38.64 -40.22
N SER A 2 28.72 -39.01 -39.11
CA SER A 2 30.17 -38.93 -38.85
C SER A 2 30.69 -37.49 -39.07
N ALA A 3 31.38 -36.83 -38.13
CA ALA A 3 32.30 -37.35 -37.14
C ALA A 3 32.51 -36.39 -35.94
N ASP A 4 32.99 -36.99 -34.85
CA ASP A 4 33.60 -36.43 -33.65
C ASP A 4 34.77 -35.48 -33.90
N VAL A 5 35.03 -34.59 -32.94
CA VAL A 5 36.40 -34.29 -32.43
C VAL A 5 36.34 -33.92 -30.93
N ALA A 6 37.03 -34.71 -30.11
CA ALA A 6 37.61 -34.31 -28.82
C ALA A 6 39.14 -34.14 -28.96
N PRO A 7 39.82 -33.47 -28.01
CA PRO A 7 40.69 -34.20 -27.06
C PRO A 7 40.66 -33.57 -25.64
N LEU A 8 40.54 -34.34 -24.54
CA LEU A 8 41.58 -35.05 -23.76
C LEU A 8 42.74 -34.18 -23.21
N PHE A 9 42.77 -33.96 -21.89
CA PHE A 9 43.87 -34.41 -21.01
C PHE A 9 43.40 -34.55 -19.54
N THR A 10 43.88 -35.62 -18.93
CA THR A 10 43.56 -36.22 -17.63
C THR A 10 44.55 -35.83 -16.53
N SER A 11 44.12 -35.82 -15.27
CA SER A 11 44.95 -36.29 -14.14
C SER A 11 44.07 -36.66 -12.94
N SER A 12 44.46 -37.74 -12.28
CA SER A 12 43.72 -38.60 -11.36
C SER A 12 44.31 -38.58 -9.94
N ALA A 13 43.45 -38.61 -8.92
CA ALA A 13 43.59 -39.30 -7.62
C ALA A 13 42.40 -38.82 -6.74
N GLY A 14 41.64 -39.62 -5.99
CA GLY A 14 41.82 -40.98 -5.52
C GLY A 14 41.58 -41.04 -4.00
N PHE A 15 40.33 -41.29 -3.59
CA PHE A 15 39.90 -42.01 -2.37
C PHE A 15 39.83 -41.30 -0.98
N PRO A 16 39.02 -41.82 -0.02
CA PRO A 16 37.89 -41.10 0.62
C PRO A 16 38.06 -40.99 2.16
N MET A 17 37.10 -40.40 2.89
CA MET A 17 36.58 -40.91 4.19
C MET A 17 35.54 -39.96 4.84
N SER A 18 34.34 -40.51 5.00
CA SER A 18 33.40 -40.53 6.15
C SER A 18 32.89 -39.26 6.88
N PRO A 19 31.61 -39.30 7.32
CA PRO A 19 30.93 -38.22 8.04
C PRO A 19 31.13 -38.33 9.56
N ILE A 20 31.31 -37.20 10.25
CA ILE A 20 31.32 -37.16 11.72
C ILE A 20 29.94 -36.76 12.22
N SER A 21 29.26 -37.75 12.81
CA SER A 21 28.17 -37.59 13.76
C SER A 21 28.68 -37.08 15.10
N PHE A 22 27.97 -36.15 15.75
CA PHE A 22 28.05 -36.00 17.20
C PHE A 22 26.66 -36.21 17.83
N SER A 23 26.56 -37.31 18.56
CA SER A 23 25.44 -37.68 19.41
C SER A 23 25.45 -36.88 20.72
N ARG A 24 24.23 -36.68 21.23
CA ARG A 24 23.87 -36.21 22.56
C ARG A 24 24.63 -36.93 23.69
N THR A 25 24.94 -36.19 24.76
CA THR A 25 24.81 -36.69 26.13
C THR A 25 24.15 -35.62 27.00
N ALA A 26 23.03 -36.02 27.60
CA ALA A 26 22.36 -35.33 28.69
C ALA A 26 22.97 -35.80 30.01
N LEU A 27 23.10 -34.91 30.99
CA LEU A 27 23.06 -35.27 32.41
C LEU A 27 22.19 -34.24 33.15
N LEU A 28 21.26 -34.77 33.93
CA LEU A 28 20.21 -34.09 34.68
C LEU A 28 20.64 -33.90 36.16
N HIS A 29 20.16 -32.79 36.75
CA HIS A 29 19.65 -32.63 38.13
C HIS A 29 20.58 -32.70 39.37
N PRO A 30 20.14 -32.21 40.56
CA PRO A 30 19.65 -30.87 40.93
C PRO A 30 20.15 -30.43 42.35
N LEU A 31 19.63 -29.31 42.89
CA LEU A 31 19.29 -29.00 44.31
C LEU A 31 19.47 -27.48 44.57
N PHE A 32 18.41 -26.68 44.64
CA PHE A 32 17.54 -26.35 45.79
C PHE A 32 18.00 -25.14 46.65
N ARG A 33 17.18 -24.08 46.56
CA ARG A 33 16.74 -23.09 47.58
C ARG A 33 17.77 -22.48 48.56
N ARG A 34 17.78 -21.14 48.63
CA ARG A 34 17.00 -20.38 49.63
C ARG A 34 16.98 -18.86 49.39
N THR A 35 15.81 -18.30 49.67
CA THR A 35 15.41 -16.89 49.78
C THR A 35 16.03 -16.18 50.98
N ALA A 36 16.28 -14.86 50.86
CA ALA A 36 16.20 -13.93 51.99
C ALA A 36 15.73 -12.53 51.50
N ARG A 37 14.59 -12.11 52.04
CA ARG A 37 14.08 -10.72 52.08
C ARG A 37 14.72 -9.98 53.26
N LEU A 38 14.48 -8.65 53.30
CA LEU A 38 14.53 -7.65 54.39
C LEU A 38 15.45 -6.49 53.93
N THR A 39 15.16 -5.20 54.04
CA THR A 39 14.09 -4.40 54.68
C THR A 39 14.27 -2.94 54.22
N ALA A 40 13.19 -2.17 54.12
CA ALA A 40 13.22 -0.71 54.01
C ALA A 40 13.58 -0.04 55.35
N PRO A 41 13.93 1.26 55.34
CA PRO A 41 13.06 2.19 56.04
C PRO A 41 12.79 3.51 55.30
N LEU A 42 11.61 4.06 55.62
CA LEU A 42 11.13 5.41 55.34
C LEU A 42 11.48 6.33 56.53
N ILE A 43 12.02 7.51 56.30
CA ILE A 43 11.90 8.67 57.21
C ILE A 43 11.66 9.94 56.40
N LEU A 44 10.61 10.68 56.81
CA LEU A 44 10.17 11.98 56.32
C LEU A 44 10.93 13.14 56.99
N SER A 45 10.86 14.30 56.30
CA SER A 45 10.72 15.69 56.82
C SER A 45 11.93 16.63 56.75
N GLY A 46 11.68 17.83 56.18
CA GLY A 46 12.49 19.04 56.40
C GLY A 46 12.74 19.90 55.15
N ASN A 47 11.84 20.86 54.85
CA ASN A 47 12.13 22.11 54.13
C ASN A 47 12.26 23.22 55.20
N PRO A 48 13.09 24.29 55.04
CA PRO A 48 12.77 25.36 54.08
C PRO A 48 13.94 26.20 53.48
N THR A 49 13.61 26.85 52.34
CA THR A 49 14.01 28.19 51.85
C THR A 49 15.50 28.62 51.74
N ALA A 50 15.97 28.90 50.50
CA ALA A 50 16.25 30.27 50.00
C ALA A 50 16.91 30.32 48.60
N ALA A 51 16.16 30.91 47.65
CA ALA A 51 16.54 31.93 46.66
C ALA A 51 17.63 31.76 45.57
N ARG A 52 17.13 31.92 44.31
CA ARG A 52 17.71 32.58 43.10
C ARG A 52 18.84 31.83 42.36
N ARG A 53 18.84 31.69 41.03
CA ARG A 53 18.32 32.58 39.96
C ARG A 53 18.10 31.79 38.65
N SER A 54 17.09 32.24 37.92
CA SER A 54 16.56 31.81 36.62
C SER A 54 17.51 31.97 35.43
N VAL A 55 17.42 31.04 34.46
CA VAL A 55 17.40 31.37 33.02
C VAL A 55 16.29 30.54 32.38
N SER A 56 15.19 31.21 32.06
CA SER A 56 14.04 30.67 31.31
C SER A 56 14.34 30.72 29.81
N ALA A 57 14.26 29.57 29.14
CA ALA A 57 14.07 29.51 27.70
C ALA A 57 12.71 28.83 27.45
N ALA A 58 11.83 29.57 26.79
CA ALA A 58 10.40 29.32 26.65
C ALA A 58 10.09 27.97 25.98
N LEU A 59 9.41 27.10 26.73
CA LEU A 59 8.55 26.07 26.19
C LEU A 59 7.14 26.67 26.18
N ASN A 60 6.66 27.11 25.02
CA ASN A 60 5.23 27.34 24.85
C ASN A 60 4.57 25.97 24.66
N ALA A 61 4.16 25.39 25.79
CA ALA A 61 3.00 24.53 25.83
C ALA A 61 1.78 25.46 25.86
N GLU A 62 1.05 25.55 24.74
CA GLU A 62 -0.32 26.02 24.78
C GLU A 62 -1.21 24.81 25.04
N ASP A 63 -1.67 24.73 26.29
CA ASP A 63 -2.73 23.85 26.73
C ASP A 63 -4.06 24.23 26.03
N ALA A 64 -4.81 23.19 25.74
CA ALA A 64 -6.10 23.18 25.07
C ALA A 64 -7.10 24.24 25.58
N SER A 65 -7.41 25.17 24.68
CA SER A 65 -8.73 25.78 24.55
C SER A 65 -9.17 25.51 23.10
N MET A 66 -9.81 24.36 22.88
CA MET A 66 -10.40 24.01 21.58
C MET A 66 -11.62 24.88 21.33
N THR A 67 -11.37 26.08 20.82
CA THR A 67 -12.29 26.66 19.84
C THR A 67 -11.95 25.95 18.53
N GLU A 68 -12.82 25.05 18.07
CA GLU A 68 -12.75 24.52 16.71
C GLU A 68 -12.83 25.70 15.74
N LYS A 69 -11.67 26.20 15.30
CA LYS A 69 -11.61 26.83 13.99
C LYS A 69 -11.93 25.70 13.02
N LEU A 70 -13.13 25.74 12.47
CA LEU A 70 -13.44 25.04 11.22
C LEU A 70 -12.45 25.59 10.19
N ASP A 71 -11.33 24.90 9.99
CA ASP A 71 -10.44 25.18 8.88
C ASP A 71 -11.26 25.10 7.60
N ALA A 72 -11.06 26.05 6.69
CA ALA A 72 -11.82 26.09 5.45
C ALA A 72 -11.60 24.76 4.68
N PRO A 73 -12.65 24.19 4.07
CA PRO A 73 -12.55 22.92 3.36
C PRO A 73 -11.54 23.03 2.22
N VAL A 74 -10.80 21.94 1.97
CA VAL A 74 -9.91 21.86 0.80
C VAL A 74 -10.78 21.76 -0.45
N ARG A 75 -10.72 22.79 -1.30
CA ARG A 75 -11.47 22.89 -2.56
C ARG A 75 -10.58 22.59 -3.74
N ILE A 76 -11.00 21.64 -4.57
CA ILE A 76 -10.29 21.17 -5.77
C ILE A 76 -11.22 21.35 -6.96
N VAL A 77 -10.72 21.94 -8.03
CA VAL A 77 -11.41 21.97 -9.33
C VAL A 77 -10.62 21.15 -10.32
N ALA A 78 -11.29 20.21 -10.99
CA ALA A 78 -10.72 19.42 -12.06
C ALA A 78 -11.36 19.79 -13.41
N PHE A 79 -10.53 20.14 -14.38
CA PHE A 79 -10.92 20.27 -15.78
C PHE A 79 -10.45 19.05 -16.55
N VAL A 80 -11.36 18.42 -17.29
CA VAL A 80 -11.06 17.29 -18.15
C VAL A 80 -11.39 17.63 -19.59
N GLY A 81 -10.55 17.21 -20.54
CA GLY A 81 -10.84 17.36 -21.96
C GLY A 81 -12.14 16.66 -22.34
N ASP A 82 -13.04 17.35 -23.04
CA ASP A 82 -14.32 16.78 -23.44
C ASP A 82 -14.14 15.54 -24.32
N GLY A 83 -14.85 14.46 -23.97
CA GLY A 83 -14.73 13.17 -24.67
C GLY A 83 -13.36 12.49 -24.53
N SER A 84 -12.43 13.01 -23.72
CA SER A 84 -11.11 12.41 -23.53
C SER A 84 -11.18 11.11 -22.74
N VAL A 85 -10.27 10.18 -23.07
CA VAL A 85 -10.17 8.86 -22.45
C VAL A 85 -8.85 8.70 -21.72
N SER A 86 -8.90 8.03 -20.58
CA SER A 86 -7.75 7.75 -19.72
C SER A 86 -7.04 6.45 -20.14
N PRO A 87 -5.77 6.28 -19.75
CA PRO A 87 -5.06 5.00 -19.91
C PRO A 87 -5.65 3.87 -19.03
N LEU A 88 -6.58 4.17 -18.13
CA LEU A 88 -7.25 3.20 -17.27
C LEU A 88 -8.35 2.48 -18.06
N LYS A 89 -7.94 1.55 -18.92
CA LYS A 89 -8.82 0.76 -19.81
C LYS A 89 -9.75 1.62 -20.69
N SER A 90 -9.24 2.76 -21.18
CA SER A 90 -9.99 3.72 -22.01
C SER A 90 -11.24 4.30 -21.33
N THR A 91 -11.24 4.35 -20.00
CA THR A 91 -12.34 4.96 -19.22
C THR A 91 -12.33 6.47 -19.43
N PRO A 92 -13.48 7.14 -19.65
CA PRO A 92 -13.52 8.60 -19.77
C PRO A 92 -12.85 9.30 -18.58
N TRP A 93 -12.01 10.31 -18.85
CA TRP A 93 -11.32 11.04 -17.78
C TRP A 93 -12.29 11.69 -16.79
N HIS A 94 -13.44 12.13 -17.27
CA HIS A 94 -14.52 12.66 -16.43
C HIS A 94 -14.96 11.65 -15.34
N ASP A 95 -15.18 10.39 -15.70
CA ASP A 95 -15.61 9.35 -14.77
C ASP A 95 -14.48 8.98 -13.78
N VAL A 96 -13.23 8.96 -14.24
CA VAL A 96 -12.05 8.73 -13.38
C VAL A 96 -11.91 9.85 -12.34
N MET A 97 -12.09 11.10 -12.73
CA MET A 97 -11.98 12.25 -11.82
C MET A 97 -13.17 12.32 -10.85
N LEU A 98 -14.39 11.98 -11.28
CA LEU A 98 -15.54 11.86 -10.38
C LEU A 98 -15.35 10.75 -9.35
N HIS A 99 -14.81 9.60 -9.78
CA HIS A 99 -14.47 8.51 -8.87
C HIS A 99 -13.38 8.95 -7.88
N THR A 100 -12.34 9.64 -8.36
CA THR A 100 -11.29 10.22 -7.50
C THR A 100 -11.87 11.19 -6.46
N ALA A 101 -12.79 12.06 -6.87
CA ALA A 101 -13.48 13.00 -5.98
C ALA A 101 -14.23 12.28 -4.84
N GLN A 102 -14.92 11.18 -5.15
CA GLN A 102 -15.60 10.36 -4.14
C GLN A 102 -14.61 9.72 -3.16
N ARG A 103 -13.47 9.22 -3.67
CA ARG A 103 -12.44 8.53 -2.87
C ARG A 103 -11.61 9.47 -2.00
N LEU A 104 -11.50 10.76 -2.34
CA LEU A 104 -10.87 11.76 -1.48
C LEU A 104 -11.63 11.95 -0.16
N LYS A 105 -12.95 11.82 -0.17
CA LYS A 105 -13.80 11.92 1.03
C LYS A 105 -13.57 10.80 2.05
N TRP A 106 -12.86 9.75 1.67
CA TRP A 106 -12.44 8.70 2.60
C TRP A 106 -11.25 9.11 3.46
N VAL A 107 -10.46 10.07 2.98
CA VAL A 107 -9.35 10.67 3.73
C VAL A 107 -9.88 11.76 4.64
N ASP A 108 -10.67 12.67 4.09
CA ASP A 108 -11.32 13.75 4.83
C ASP A 108 -12.65 14.12 4.17
N GLU A 109 -13.75 14.08 4.93
CA GLU A 109 -15.10 14.40 4.41
C GLU A 109 -15.24 15.86 3.96
N GLN A 110 -14.37 16.75 4.46
CA GLN A 110 -14.34 18.17 4.11
C GLN A 110 -13.63 18.44 2.77
N TYR A 111 -13.01 17.43 2.15
CA TYR A 111 -12.43 17.62 0.81
C TYR A 111 -13.54 17.69 -0.23
N GLU A 112 -13.57 18.81 -0.95
CA GLU A 112 -14.53 19.10 -2.00
C GLU A 112 -13.80 19.12 -3.34
N MET A 113 -14.20 18.24 -4.26
CA MET A 113 -13.66 18.20 -5.61
C MET A 113 -14.79 18.31 -6.63
N HIS A 114 -14.74 19.33 -7.47
CA HIS A 114 -15.68 19.58 -8.56
C HIS A 114 -15.01 19.24 -9.90
N VAL A 115 -15.70 18.48 -10.74
CA VAL A 115 -15.18 18.02 -12.04
C VAL A 115 -15.99 18.68 -13.15
N PHE A 116 -15.31 19.32 -14.10
CA PHE A 116 -15.90 19.98 -15.24
C PHE A 116 -15.26 19.48 -16.54
N SER A 117 -16.08 19.26 -17.56
CA SER A 117 -15.58 19.13 -18.93
C SER A 117 -15.12 20.49 -19.44
N ASP A 118 -14.07 20.52 -20.26
CA ASP A 118 -13.48 21.75 -20.80
C ASP A 118 -14.35 22.48 -21.83
N ASN A 119 -15.52 21.92 -22.18
CA ASN A 119 -16.54 22.52 -23.05
C ASN A 119 -17.57 23.40 -22.30
N PHE A 120 -17.36 23.71 -21.01
CA PHE A 120 -18.33 24.41 -20.17
C PHE A 120 -18.80 25.77 -20.71
N TYR A 121 -18.02 26.46 -21.55
CA TYR A 121 -18.39 27.73 -22.18
C TYR A 121 -19.45 27.59 -23.28
N GLN A 122 -19.67 26.38 -23.82
CA GLN A 122 -20.75 26.10 -24.77
C GLN A 122 -22.12 26.02 -24.08
N SER A 123 -22.12 25.89 -22.74
CA SER A 123 -23.33 25.90 -21.94
C SER A 123 -23.80 27.31 -21.61
N ASN A 124 -24.96 27.46 -20.97
CA ASN A 124 -25.53 28.78 -20.69
C ASN A 124 -24.59 29.67 -19.84
N ASN A 125 -24.81 30.99 -19.88
CA ASN A 125 -23.96 31.97 -19.17
C ASN A 125 -23.91 31.75 -17.65
N GLU A 126 -24.92 31.08 -17.07
CA GLU A 126 -24.94 30.74 -15.63
C GLU A 126 -23.92 29.66 -15.26
N ASN A 127 -23.76 28.62 -16.08
CA ASN A 127 -22.76 27.58 -15.83
C ASN A 127 -21.34 28.13 -15.92
N ALA A 128 -21.04 28.97 -16.90
CA ALA A 128 -19.73 29.61 -17.02
C ALA A 128 -19.40 30.46 -15.78
N LYS A 129 -20.37 31.24 -15.27
CA LYS A 129 -20.21 32.00 -14.03
C LYS A 129 -19.94 31.11 -12.83
N ARG A 130 -20.70 30.01 -12.70
CA ARG A 130 -20.49 29.03 -11.62
C ARG A 130 -19.08 28.45 -11.66
N VAL A 131 -18.60 28.04 -12.84
CA VAL A 131 -17.23 27.50 -13.00
C VAL A 131 -16.19 28.54 -12.57
N THR A 132 -16.35 29.81 -12.97
CA THR A 132 -15.46 30.89 -12.53
C THR A 132 -15.48 31.07 -11.01
N GLU A 133 -16.65 31.02 -10.37
CA GLU A 133 -16.79 31.14 -8.91
C GLU A 133 -16.06 30.00 -8.18
N GLU A 134 -16.24 28.76 -8.65
CA GLU A 134 -15.58 27.57 -8.08
C GLU A 134 -14.04 27.66 -8.22
N VAL A 135 -13.55 28.09 -9.39
CA VAL A 135 -12.11 28.28 -9.62
C VAL A 135 -11.53 29.34 -8.67
N CYS A 136 -12.21 30.48 -8.49
CA CYS A 136 -11.77 31.55 -7.60
C CYS A 136 -11.65 31.12 -6.12
N GLN A 137 -12.39 30.10 -5.71
CA GLN A 137 -12.38 29.58 -4.34
C GLN A 137 -11.51 28.32 -4.17
N SER A 138 -10.96 27.80 -5.27
CA SER A 138 -10.19 26.55 -5.26
C SER A 138 -8.79 26.72 -4.69
N ASN A 139 -8.33 25.71 -3.94
CA ASN A 139 -6.95 25.60 -3.47
C ASN A 139 -6.06 24.87 -4.48
N VAL A 140 -6.65 23.95 -5.25
CA VAL A 140 -5.98 23.14 -6.28
C VAL A 140 -6.82 23.14 -7.56
N MET A 141 -6.17 23.36 -8.69
CA MET A 141 -6.72 23.15 -10.01
C MET A 141 -5.96 22.02 -10.70
N VAL A 142 -6.69 20.99 -11.14
CA VAL A 142 -6.15 19.83 -11.85
C VAL A 142 -6.67 19.90 -13.28
N VAL A 143 -5.78 19.89 -14.26
CA VAL A 143 -6.16 19.98 -15.67
C VAL A 143 -5.68 18.72 -16.38
N VAL A 144 -6.58 17.98 -17.01
CA VAL A 144 -6.30 16.67 -17.59
C VAL A 144 -6.82 16.59 -19.01
N ALA A 145 -5.95 16.23 -19.96
CA ALA A 145 -6.30 16.07 -21.37
C ALA A 145 -6.93 17.31 -22.04
N VAL A 146 -6.66 18.53 -21.53
CA VAL A 146 -7.19 19.77 -22.12
C VAL A 146 -6.23 20.30 -23.17
N THR A 147 -6.66 20.23 -24.43
CA THR A 147 -5.86 20.67 -25.58
C THR A 147 -6.56 21.71 -26.45
N ASN A 148 -7.86 21.97 -26.24
CA ASN A 148 -8.62 22.97 -26.98
C ASN A 148 -8.09 24.39 -26.67
N GLU A 149 -7.83 25.20 -27.70
CA GLU A 149 -7.22 26.52 -27.55
C GLU A 149 -8.08 27.50 -26.73
N GLU A 150 -9.41 27.46 -26.87
CA GLU A 150 -10.32 28.33 -26.12
C GLU A 150 -10.31 27.98 -24.63
N SER A 151 -10.38 26.68 -24.32
CA SER A 151 -10.28 26.16 -22.95
C SER A 151 -8.92 26.49 -22.32
N VAL A 152 -7.83 26.29 -23.07
CA VAL A 152 -6.46 26.61 -22.61
C VAL A 152 -6.35 28.10 -22.26
N LYS A 153 -6.82 28.98 -23.15
CA LYS A 153 -6.78 30.43 -22.92
C LYS A 153 -7.62 30.82 -21.71
N TRP A 154 -8.82 30.26 -21.57
CA TRP A 154 -9.68 30.52 -20.42
C TRP A 154 -9.02 30.10 -19.10
N ILE A 155 -8.39 28.92 -19.07
CA ILE A 155 -7.68 28.40 -17.89
C ILE A 155 -6.49 29.30 -17.54
N GLN A 156 -5.75 29.82 -18.53
CA GLN A 156 -4.67 30.78 -18.28
C GLN A 156 -5.18 32.08 -17.65
N GLU A 157 -6.31 32.60 -18.15
CA GLU A 157 -6.92 33.86 -17.66
C GLU A 157 -7.47 33.72 -16.23
N HIS A 158 -8.11 32.59 -15.91
CA HIS A 158 -8.81 32.41 -14.62
C HIS A 158 -7.98 31.64 -13.58
N GLY A 159 -6.99 30.85 -14.00
CA GLY A 159 -6.11 30.08 -13.13
C GLY A 159 -5.11 30.91 -12.33
N TYR A 160 -4.96 32.21 -12.63
CA TYR A 160 -4.00 33.08 -11.95
C TYR A 160 -4.16 33.04 -10.42
N PHE A 161 -5.39 33.03 -9.91
CA PHE A 161 -5.72 33.06 -8.48
C PHE A 161 -5.48 31.73 -7.76
N VAL A 162 -5.43 30.60 -8.47
CA VAL A 162 -5.30 29.29 -7.83
C VAL A 162 -3.84 29.02 -7.51
N PRO A 163 -3.43 28.82 -6.24
CA PRO A 163 -2.02 28.71 -5.87
C PRO A 163 -1.35 27.43 -6.35
N ASN A 164 -2.12 26.35 -6.56
CA ASN A 164 -1.64 25.05 -6.99
C ASN A 164 -2.37 24.62 -8.27
N ILE A 165 -1.66 24.55 -9.39
CA ILE A 165 -2.14 24.09 -10.69
C ILE A 165 -1.25 22.95 -11.14
N ILE A 166 -1.84 21.82 -11.48
CA ILE A 166 -1.14 20.69 -12.08
C ILE A 166 -1.85 20.26 -13.36
N CYS A 167 -1.08 20.13 -14.42
CA CYS A 167 -1.54 19.81 -15.76
C CYS A 167 -0.97 18.47 -16.19
N PHE A 168 -1.84 17.56 -16.62
CA PHE A 168 -1.50 16.24 -17.13
C PHE A 168 -2.06 16.04 -18.52
N GLU A 169 -1.27 15.50 -19.43
CA GLU A 169 -1.70 15.18 -20.80
C GLU A 169 -2.36 16.37 -21.53
N SER A 170 -2.07 17.59 -21.10
CA SER A 170 -2.71 18.82 -21.54
C SER A 170 -1.75 19.66 -22.38
N SER A 171 -2.26 20.75 -22.97
CA SER A 171 -1.44 21.67 -23.76
C SER A 171 -0.20 22.15 -22.99
N ALA A 172 0.96 22.14 -23.65
CA ALA A 172 2.22 22.65 -23.10
C ALA A 172 2.18 24.16 -22.76
N ALA A 173 1.17 24.89 -23.25
CA ALA A 173 0.93 26.29 -22.90
C ALA A 173 0.40 26.46 -21.45
N LEU A 174 -0.06 25.39 -20.81
CA LEU A 174 -0.56 25.44 -19.43
C LEU A 174 0.58 25.11 -18.44
N PRO A 175 1.08 26.08 -17.68
CA PRO A 175 2.17 25.84 -16.75
C PRO A 175 1.71 25.12 -15.48
N ASN A 176 2.55 24.22 -14.97
CA ASN A 176 2.42 23.73 -13.60
C ASN A 176 2.81 24.84 -12.62
N LYS A 177 2.03 25.00 -11.55
CA LYS A 177 2.26 26.00 -10.49
C LYS A 177 2.07 25.33 -9.14
N LEU A 178 3.04 25.36 -8.23
CA LEU A 178 2.86 24.82 -6.88
C LEU A 178 3.29 25.85 -5.83
N GLY A 179 2.48 26.03 -4.78
CA GLY A 179 2.74 27.03 -3.75
C GLY A 179 2.88 28.46 -4.28
N GLY A 180 2.20 28.76 -5.41
CA GLY A 180 2.26 30.03 -6.13
C GLY A 180 3.44 30.20 -7.09
N LEU A 181 4.33 29.20 -7.23
CA LEU A 181 5.52 29.27 -8.08
C LEU A 181 5.32 28.42 -9.35
N VAL A 182 5.59 29.01 -10.51
CA VAL A 182 5.60 28.29 -11.79
C VAL A 182 6.78 27.32 -11.82
N ILE A 183 6.52 26.07 -12.19
CA ILE A 183 7.52 25.01 -12.30
C ILE A 183 7.85 24.83 -13.77
N GLU A 184 9.03 25.29 -14.17
CA GLU A 184 9.55 25.05 -15.52
C GLU A 184 10.00 23.59 -15.67
N THR A 185 9.37 22.86 -16.59
CA THR A 185 9.87 21.59 -17.13
C THR A 185 11.07 21.89 -18.02
N GLU A 186 12.27 21.66 -17.48
CA GLU A 186 13.61 21.86 -18.05
C GLU A 186 13.73 22.56 -19.43
N THR A 187 14.18 23.82 -19.41
CA THR A 187 15.20 24.30 -20.35
C THR A 187 16.42 24.75 -19.56
N LYS A 188 17.57 24.09 -19.77
CA LYS A 188 18.85 24.51 -19.19
C LYS A 188 19.17 25.95 -19.62
N GLY A 189 19.20 26.90 -18.69
CA GLY A 189 19.65 28.26 -19.02
C GLY A 189 19.72 29.23 -17.84
N ASN A 190 20.95 29.59 -17.47
CA ASN A 190 21.40 30.79 -16.75
C ASN A 190 20.85 31.11 -15.35
N ILE A 191 21.68 30.76 -14.37
CA ILE A 191 21.60 31.17 -12.97
C ILE A 191 22.63 32.27 -12.74
N PHE A 192 22.20 33.51 -12.49
CA PHE A 192 22.91 34.46 -11.61
C PHE A 192 21.98 35.60 -11.18
N GLY A 193 21.72 35.71 -9.88
CA GLY A 193 21.04 36.88 -9.30
C GLY A 193 20.72 36.74 -7.81
N GLY A 194 21.45 37.49 -6.97
CA GLY A 194 20.98 38.09 -5.69
C GLY A 194 20.88 37.21 -4.42
N LEU A 195 21.30 37.74 -3.26
CA LEU A 195 21.24 37.06 -1.95
C LEU A 195 19.82 36.93 -1.33
N SER A 196 18.77 37.46 -1.97
CA SER A 196 17.36 37.19 -1.65
C SER A 196 16.86 35.83 -2.16
N SER A 197 17.70 35.15 -2.93
CA SER A 197 17.35 33.98 -3.73
C SER A 197 17.37 32.68 -2.95
N ILE A 198 18.14 32.54 -1.86
CA ILE A 198 18.35 31.23 -1.23
C ILE A 198 17.05 30.61 -0.68
N SER A 199 16.14 31.40 -0.11
CA SER A 199 14.86 30.91 0.43
C SER A 199 13.87 30.53 -0.68
N GLN A 200 13.77 31.36 -1.73
CA GLN A 200 12.96 31.06 -2.92
C GLN A 200 13.49 29.82 -3.65
N TRP A 201 14.81 29.63 -3.68
CA TRP A 201 15.47 28.48 -4.30
C TRP A 201 15.19 27.21 -3.54
N LYS A 202 15.25 27.24 -2.21
CA LYS A 202 14.86 26.11 -1.37
C LYS A 202 13.38 25.74 -1.58
N LYS A 203 12.50 26.74 -1.61
CA LYS A 203 11.06 26.54 -1.90
C LYS A 203 10.82 25.98 -3.31
N LEU A 204 11.61 26.42 -4.28
CA LEU A 204 11.57 25.91 -5.67
C LEU A 204 12.05 24.45 -5.73
N ASP A 205 13.11 24.10 -5.01
CA ASP A 205 13.64 22.73 -4.94
C ASP A 205 12.63 21.78 -4.28
N GLU A 206 12.04 22.20 -3.15
CA GLU A 206 10.93 21.47 -2.51
C GLU A 206 9.75 21.28 -3.48
N SER A 207 9.41 22.31 -4.26
CA SER A 207 8.34 22.22 -5.25
C SER A 207 8.68 21.33 -6.44
N ARG A 208 9.95 21.28 -6.86
CA ARG A 208 10.43 20.34 -7.88
C ARG A 208 10.36 18.90 -7.40
N GLU A 209 10.72 18.62 -6.14
CA GLU A 209 10.61 17.28 -5.55
C GLU A 209 9.15 16.83 -5.43
N VAL A 210 8.24 17.74 -5.06
CA VAL A 210 6.79 17.46 -5.08
C VAL A 210 6.32 17.15 -6.50
N ALA A 211 6.65 18.00 -7.48
CA ALA A 211 6.26 17.79 -8.88
C ALA A 211 6.82 16.48 -9.45
N LYS A 212 8.07 16.13 -9.12
CA LYS A 212 8.69 14.85 -9.50
C LYS A 212 7.94 13.66 -8.90
N THR A 213 7.59 13.73 -7.60
CA THR A 213 6.79 12.69 -6.93
C THR A 213 5.43 12.52 -7.62
N VAL A 214 4.75 13.63 -7.91
CA VAL A 214 3.46 13.65 -8.60
C VAL A 214 3.56 13.08 -10.01
N SER A 215 4.59 13.45 -10.78
CA SER A 215 4.82 12.93 -12.14
C SER A 215 5.06 11.42 -12.12
N LEU A 216 5.94 10.94 -11.24
CA LEU A 216 6.26 9.50 -11.13
C LEU A 216 5.04 8.66 -10.73
N ALA A 217 4.16 9.20 -9.88
CA ALA A 217 2.91 8.54 -9.53
C ALA A 217 1.92 8.55 -10.71
N TRP A 218 1.75 9.69 -11.37
CA TRP A 218 0.87 9.83 -12.54
C TRP A 218 1.21 8.84 -13.66
N ASP A 219 2.51 8.66 -13.93
CA ASP A 219 3.03 7.78 -14.98
C ASP A 219 2.76 6.28 -14.74
N ARG A 220 2.25 5.90 -13.56
CA ARG A 220 1.83 4.51 -13.26
C ARG A 220 0.40 4.21 -13.69
N HIS A 221 -0.34 5.22 -14.14
CA HIS A 221 -1.65 5.07 -14.77
C HIS A 221 -2.66 4.27 -13.95
N ASN A 222 -2.85 4.66 -12.69
CA ASN A 222 -3.85 4.04 -11.83
C ASN A 222 -4.54 5.02 -10.88
N SER A 223 -5.73 4.62 -10.39
CA SER A 223 -6.60 5.51 -9.61
C SER A 223 -6.05 5.85 -8.23
N ASP A 224 -5.33 4.94 -7.58
CA ASP A 224 -4.72 5.22 -6.28
C ASP A 224 -3.61 6.26 -6.39
N ASP A 225 -2.78 6.17 -7.44
CA ASP A 225 -1.73 7.15 -7.71
C ASP A 225 -2.32 8.51 -8.15
N ILE A 226 -3.41 8.55 -8.93
CA ILE A 226 -4.13 9.80 -9.24
C ILE A 226 -4.58 10.49 -7.96
N ARG A 227 -5.21 9.74 -7.05
CA ARG A 227 -5.62 10.27 -5.74
C ARG A 227 -4.40 10.71 -4.92
N PHE A 228 -3.34 9.90 -4.90
CA PHE A 228 -2.10 10.20 -4.18
C PHE A 228 -1.44 11.49 -4.67
N CYS A 229 -1.43 11.77 -5.97
CA CYS A 229 -0.95 13.05 -6.52
C CYS A 229 -1.62 14.25 -5.85
N LEU A 230 -2.94 14.20 -5.68
CA LEU A 230 -3.70 15.26 -5.02
C LEU A 230 -3.37 15.35 -3.54
N LEU A 231 -3.32 14.21 -2.83
CA LEU A 231 -2.99 14.19 -1.42
C LEU A 231 -1.58 14.73 -1.13
N VAL A 232 -0.61 14.45 -2.01
CA VAL A 232 0.76 14.98 -1.90
C VAL A 232 0.77 16.51 -2.02
N ILE A 233 0.02 17.07 -2.97
CA ILE A 233 -0.10 18.52 -3.14
C ILE A 233 -0.79 19.15 -1.93
N ILE A 234 -1.89 18.55 -1.45
CA ILE A 234 -2.61 19.02 -0.26
C ILE A 234 -1.70 19.04 0.96
N ASN A 235 -0.98 17.94 1.19
CA ASN A 235 -0.06 17.80 2.32
C ASN A 235 1.09 18.82 2.27
N ALA A 236 1.60 19.12 1.07
CA ALA A 236 2.72 20.03 0.89
C ALA A 236 2.35 21.51 1.03
N TYR A 237 1.14 21.91 0.60
CA TYR A 237 0.82 23.33 0.43
C TYR A 237 -0.45 23.82 1.12
N ILE A 238 -1.31 22.93 1.62
CA ILE A 238 -2.63 23.32 2.13
C ILE A 238 -2.78 22.89 3.59
N THR A 239 -2.79 21.59 3.86
CA THR A 239 -2.98 21.05 5.21
C THR A 239 -2.34 19.67 5.33
N PRO A 240 -1.73 19.31 6.48
CA PRO A 240 -1.16 17.98 6.68
C PRO A 240 -2.18 16.87 6.45
N VAL A 241 -1.81 15.87 5.64
CA VAL A 241 -2.66 14.71 5.35
C VAL A 241 -2.28 13.56 6.28
N PRO A 242 -3.15 13.08 7.18
CA PRO A 242 -2.81 12.09 8.21
C PRO A 242 -2.27 10.76 7.67
N THR A 243 -2.65 10.37 6.44
CA THR A 243 -2.22 9.13 5.78
C THR A 243 -0.86 9.24 5.08
N LEU A 244 -0.31 10.45 4.91
CA LEU A 244 0.98 10.69 4.24
C LEU A 244 2.10 10.93 5.25
N LYS A 245 2.29 10.02 6.20
CA LYS A 245 3.39 10.12 7.18
C LYS A 245 4.71 9.67 6.55
N ASN A 246 5.75 10.46 6.76
CA ASN A 246 7.05 10.30 6.11
C ASN A 246 7.89 9.19 6.76
N LEU A 247 8.36 8.22 5.95
CA LEU A 247 9.28 7.15 6.36
C LEU A 247 10.75 7.58 6.51
N ARG A 248 11.14 8.79 6.08
CA ARG A 248 12.54 9.23 6.12
C ARG A 248 12.92 9.75 7.50
N ALA A 249 14.07 9.29 7.96
CA ALA A 249 14.75 9.83 9.12
C ALA A 249 15.35 11.21 8.80
N THR A 250 14.58 12.27 9.03
CA THR A 250 15.02 13.65 8.74
C THR A 250 15.59 14.37 9.98
N GLY A 251 15.40 13.82 11.18
CA GLY A 251 15.76 14.46 12.46
C GLY A 251 16.99 13.86 13.16
N PHE A 252 17.75 14.70 13.87
CA PHE A 252 18.88 14.28 14.71
C PHE A 252 18.45 13.29 15.81
N SER A 253 17.26 13.48 16.40
CA SER A 253 16.68 12.56 17.38
C SER A 253 16.43 11.16 16.81
N THR A 254 15.91 11.08 15.59
CA THR A 254 15.67 9.83 14.87
C THR A 254 16.98 9.10 14.57
N LEU A 255 17.98 9.80 14.02
CA LEU A 255 19.28 9.22 13.73
C LEU A 255 19.98 8.72 15.00
N ASN A 256 19.91 9.51 16.09
CA ASN A 256 20.45 9.11 17.38
C ASN A 256 19.74 7.86 17.95
N CYS A 257 18.41 7.76 17.82
CA CYS A 257 17.66 6.56 18.20
C CYS A 257 18.14 5.33 17.43
N MET A 258 18.28 5.45 16.11
CA MET A 258 18.71 4.35 15.24
C MET A 258 20.12 3.88 15.60
N LEU A 259 21.08 4.80 15.69
CA LEU A 259 22.47 4.47 15.99
C LEU A 259 22.64 3.87 17.39
N LYS A 260 21.93 4.41 18.40
CA LYS A 260 22.03 3.96 19.79
C LYS A 260 21.42 2.58 20.01
N ASN A 261 20.25 2.30 19.41
CA ASN A 261 19.49 1.09 19.70
C ASN A 261 19.67 -0.02 18.66
N CYS A 262 20.08 0.31 17.44
CA CYS A 262 20.10 -0.59 16.29
C CYS A 262 21.43 -0.62 15.52
N GLY A 263 22.52 -0.11 16.12
CA GLY A 263 23.82 0.02 15.44
C GLY A 263 24.35 -1.28 14.84
N ALA A 264 24.16 -2.42 15.51
CA ALA A 264 24.58 -3.73 15.00
C ALA A 264 23.77 -4.15 13.75
N GLN A 265 22.44 -3.98 13.78
CA GLN A 265 21.57 -4.31 12.65
C GLN A 265 21.83 -3.39 11.46
N ILE A 266 22.11 -2.09 11.72
CA ILE A 266 22.52 -1.13 10.69
C ILE A 266 23.82 -1.61 10.03
N LEU A 267 24.84 -1.95 10.83
CA LEU A 267 26.12 -2.41 10.29
C LEU A 267 25.95 -3.69 9.46
N ASN A 268 25.20 -4.68 9.97
CA ASN A 268 24.95 -5.92 9.26
C ASN A 268 24.23 -5.69 7.92
N CYS A 269 23.21 -4.82 7.91
CA CYS A 269 22.53 -4.42 6.68
C CYS A 269 23.49 -3.75 5.68
N LEU A 270 24.36 -2.86 6.15
CA LEU A 270 25.33 -2.20 5.27
C LEU A 270 26.40 -3.16 4.71
N LEU A 271 26.66 -4.28 5.38
CA LEU A 271 27.56 -5.32 4.89
C LEU A 271 26.86 -6.29 3.92
N ASP A 272 25.55 -6.46 4.04
CA ASP A 272 24.74 -7.28 3.14
C ASP A 272 24.48 -6.56 1.78
N PRO A 273 24.85 -7.17 0.63
CA PRO A 273 24.63 -6.55 -0.68
C PRO A 273 23.15 -6.27 -0.99
N ASN A 274 22.24 -7.17 -0.62
CA ASN A 274 20.81 -7.00 -0.90
C ASN A 274 20.21 -5.91 -0.02
N CYS A 275 20.53 -5.89 1.27
CA CYS A 275 20.06 -4.83 2.17
C CYS A 275 20.57 -3.45 1.72
N ARG A 276 21.84 -3.32 1.30
CA ARG A 276 22.34 -2.06 0.70
C ARG A 276 21.55 -1.63 -0.54
N LYS A 277 21.25 -2.57 -1.45
CA LYS A 277 20.43 -2.29 -2.64
C LYS A 277 19.02 -1.85 -2.25
N ALA A 278 18.42 -2.51 -1.26
CA ALA A 278 17.11 -2.14 -0.73
C ALA A 278 17.13 -0.70 -0.18
N ILE A 279 18.07 -0.36 0.71
CA ILE A 279 18.20 0.98 1.29
C ILE A 279 18.46 2.03 0.20
N TRP A 280 19.34 1.72 -0.76
CA TRP A 280 19.61 2.63 -1.88
C TRP A 280 18.36 2.88 -2.73
N CYS A 281 17.62 1.83 -3.07
CA CYS A 281 16.36 1.89 -3.82
C CYS A 281 15.30 2.70 -3.06
N LEU A 282 15.09 2.41 -1.78
CA LEU A 282 14.15 3.12 -0.90
C LEU A 282 14.47 4.61 -0.79
N ASN A 283 15.75 5.00 -0.77
CA ASN A 283 16.14 6.40 -0.75
C ASN A 283 15.81 7.15 -2.05
N GLN A 284 15.63 6.44 -3.18
CA GLN A 284 15.16 7.03 -4.44
C GLN A 284 13.63 7.14 -4.51
N CYS A 285 12.91 6.34 -3.73
CA CYS A 285 11.45 6.44 -3.63
C CYS A 285 11.04 7.68 -2.83
N SER A 286 9.88 8.25 -3.16
CA SER A 286 9.19 9.13 -2.22
C SER A 286 8.81 8.34 -0.97
N ALA A 287 8.91 8.98 0.20
CA ALA A 287 8.74 8.30 1.48
C ALA A 287 7.30 7.84 1.75
N VAL A 288 6.35 8.31 0.96
CA VAL A 288 4.93 8.00 1.06
C VAL A 288 4.43 7.17 -0.14
N ASP A 289 5.33 6.83 -1.05
CA ASP A 289 5.03 6.09 -2.29
C ASP A 289 5.10 4.57 -2.04
N GLN A 290 3.95 3.98 -1.73
CA GLN A 290 3.87 2.58 -1.33
C GLN A 290 4.32 1.61 -2.42
N VAL A 291 3.97 1.88 -3.69
CA VAL A 291 4.33 1.03 -4.83
C VAL A 291 5.84 0.95 -4.98
N CYS A 292 6.52 2.10 -4.97
CA CYS A 292 7.99 2.14 -5.07
C CYS A 292 8.64 1.45 -3.87
N ASN A 293 8.20 1.80 -2.65
CA ASN A 293 8.80 1.26 -1.42
C ASN A 293 8.66 -0.27 -1.33
N TYR A 294 7.45 -0.79 -1.56
CA TYR A 294 7.23 -2.24 -1.49
C TYR A 294 7.97 -2.99 -2.60
N THR A 295 8.03 -2.43 -3.82
CA THR A 295 8.79 -3.02 -4.92
C THR A 295 10.28 -3.13 -4.61
N CYS A 296 10.88 -2.09 -4.00
CA CYS A 296 12.26 -2.14 -3.53
C CYS A 296 12.48 -3.25 -2.48
N ILE A 297 11.60 -3.32 -1.47
CA ILE A 297 11.70 -4.32 -0.41
C ILE A 297 11.57 -5.73 -0.99
N ALA A 298 10.52 -5.99 -1.76
CA ALA A 298 10.22 -7.30 -2.34
C ALA A 298 11.30 -7.79 -3.32
N SER A 299 11.96 -6.85 -4.02
CA SER A 299 13.07 -7.17 -4.94
C SER A 299 14.35 -7.57 -4.23
N TYR A 300 14.60 -7.03 -3.04
CA TYR A 300 15.88 -7.13 -2.35
C TYR A 300 15.77 -7.70 -0.93
N GLU A 301 14.70 -8.45 -0.63
CA GLU A 301 14.51 -9.04 0.71
C GLU A 301 15.74 -9.84 1.14
N SER A 302 16.15 -9.61 2.39
CA SER A 302 17.17 -10.39 3.07
C SER A 302 16.88 -10.45 4.58
N PRO A 303 17.38 -11.46 5.30
CA PRO A 303 17.24 -11.51 6.76
C PRO A 303 17.79 -10.27 7.45
N TYR A 304 18.85 -9.66 6.91
CA TYR A 304 19.44 -8.45 7.48
C TYR A 304 18.58 -7.20 7.27
N LEU A 305 17.85 -7.11 6.14
CA LEU A 305 16.86 -6.06 5.93
C LEU A 305 15.68 -6.20 6.91
N GLU A 306 15.21 -7.44 7.13
CA GLU A 306 14.17 -7.73 8.11
C GLU A 306 14.61 -7.35 9.53
N GLU A 307 15.81 -7.75 9.96
CA GLU A 307 16.34 -7.42 11.29
C GLU A 307 16.53 -5.90 11.49
N PHE A 308 17.04 -5.21 10.46
CA PHE A 308 17.18 -3.76 10.45
C PHE A 308 15.83 -3.07 10.62
N SER A 309 14.85 -3.40 9.77
CA SER A 309 13.51 -2.83 9.82
C SER A 309 12.79 -3.15 11.13
N LEU A 310 12.91 -4.38 11.63
CA LEU A 310 12.37 -4.82 12.91
C LEU A 310 12.95 -4.00 14.07
N CYS A 311 14.26 -3.73 14.07
CA CYS A 311 14.86 -2.95 15.13
C CYS A 311 14.40 -1.49 15.10
N VAL A 312 14.49 -0.85 13.92
CA VAL A 312 14.29 0.59 13.75
C VAL A 312 12.80 0.96 13.86
N LEU A 313 11.94 0.23 13.15
CA LEU A 313 10.51 0.57 13.03
C LEU A 313 9.70 -0.11 14.14
N GLN A 314 9.89 -1.41 14.34
CA GLN A 314 8.96 -2.19 15.17
C GLN A 314 9.32 -2.20 16.66
N LYS A 315 10.60 -2.40 17.00
CA LYS A 315 11.05 -2.52 18.40
C LYS A 315 11.26 -1.16 19.07
N ASN A 316 11.87 -0.22 18.36
CA ASN A 316 12.22 1.09 18.92
C ASN A 316 11.37 2.24 18.37
N ASN A 317 10.63 2.02 17.28
CA ASN A 317 9.85 3.04 16.58
C ASN A 317 10.58 4.38 16.48
N CYS A 318 11.81 4.37 15.98
CA CYS A 318 12.67 5.56 15.93
C CYS A 318 12.09 6.69 15.05
N LEU A 319 11.13 6.37 14.18
CA LEU A 319 10.41 7.34 13.34
C LEU A 319 9.18 7.93 14.04
N GLY A 320 8.74 7.37 15.18
CA GLY A 320 7.55 7.83 15.90
C GLY A 320 6.26 7.67 15.11
N LEU A 321 6.20 6.69 14.20
CA LEU A 321 5.04 6.49 13.33
C LEU A 321 4.00 5.62 14.04
N ASP A 322 2.74 6.01 13.89
CA ASP A 322 1.59 5.20 14.25
C ASP A 322 0.42 5.61 13.35
N VAL A 323 -0.03 4.67 12.52
CA VAL A 323 -1.23 4.82 11.69
C VAL A 323 -2.24 3.74 12.04
N LYS A 324 -3.53 4.03 11.81
CA LYS A 324 -4.63 3.11 12.07
C LYS A 324 -5.10 2.48 10.76
N ILE A 325 -5.71 1.30 10.85
CA ILE A 325 -6.40 0.69 9.70
C ILE A 325 -7.53 1.64 9.28
N PRO A 326 -7.66 1.97 7.98
CA PRO A 326 -8.74 2.83 7.50
C PRO A 326 -10.11 2.15 7.72
N GLU A 327 -11.11 2.95 8.08
CA GLU A 327 -12.48 2.47 8.30
C GLU A 327 -13.37 2.60 7.04
N LYS A 328 -12.91 3.37 6.05
CA LYS A 328 -13.61 3.63 4.79
C LYS A 328 -12.85 3.05 3.59
N PRO A 329 -13.57 2.58 2.56
CA PRO A 329 -15.03 2.49 2.48
C PRO A 329 -15.60 1.40 3.39
N HIS A 330 -16.86 1.54 3.82
CA HIS A 330 -17.52 0.46 4.57
C HIS A 330 -18.01 -0.61 3.60
N VAL A 331 -17.44 -1.82 3.71
CA VAL A 331 -17.79 -2.95 2.84
C VAL A 331 -18.55 -4.00 3.64
N ALA A 332 -19.79 -4.28 3.23
CA ALA A 332 -20.63 -5.28 3.88
C ALA A 332 -20.17 -6.71 3.50
N PRO A 333 -20.09 -7.65 4.46
CA PRO A 333 -19.80 -9.05 4.15
C PRO A 333 -20.96 -9.73 3.44
N LEU A 334 -20.66 -10.81 2.71
CA LEU A 334 -21.63 -11.75 2.19
C LEU A 334 -22.56 -12.24 3.32
N SER A 335 -23.87 -12.11 3.12
CA SER A 335 -24.86 -12.46 4.14
C SER A 335 -25.40 -13.88 4.01
N GLU A 336 -25.43 -14.41 2.79
CA GLU A 336 -26.00 -15.72 2.45
C GLU A 336 -25.13 -16.45 1.44
N PHE A 337 -25.08 -17.77 1.53
CA PHE A 337 -24.41 -18.65 0.57
C PHE A 337 -25.27 -19.91 0.39
N ARG A 338 -25.52 -20.31 -0.85
CA ARG A 338 -26.39 -21.45 -1.25
C ARG A 338 -27.78 -21.39 -0.60
N GLY A 339 -28.33 -20.19 -0.48
CA GLY A 339 -29.66 -19.94 0.12
C GLY A 339 -29.71 -20.09 1.64
N GLN A 340 -28.57 -20.19 2.31
CA GLN A 340 -28.47 -20.25 3.77
C GLN A 340 -27.74 -19.03 4.31
N LYS A 341 -28.14 -18.58 5.51
CA LYS A 341 -27.44 -17.50 6.21
C LYS A 341 -25.98 -17.89 6.47
N LEU A 342 -25.04 -17.00 6.16
CA LEU A 342 -23.62 -17.26 6.34
C LEU A 342 -23.28 -17.43 7.84
N CYS A 343 -22.66 -18.55 8.20
CA CYS A 343 -22.07 -18.79 9.52
C CYS A 343 -20.53 -18.73 9.44
N HIS A 344 -19.86 -18.72 10.60
CA HIS A 344 -18.39 -18.57 10.65
C HIS A 344 -17.66 -19.75 10.01
N GLU A 345 -18.16 -20.97 10.21
CA GLU A 345 -17.58 -22.20 9.65
C GLU A 345 -17.65 -22.18 8.12
N THR A 346 -18.82 -21.84 7.57
CA THR A 346 -19.02 -21.70 6.12
C THR A 346 -18.15 -20.57 5.57
N ALA A 347 -18.04 -19.43 6.26
CA ALA A 347 -17.19 -18.33 5.81
C ALA A 347 -15.70 -18.72 5.72
N GLU A 348 -15.18 -19.46 6.71
CA GLU A 348 -13.83 -20.01 6.63
C GLU A 348 -13.70 -21.02 5.48
N ASP A 349 -14.68 -21.90 5.28
CA ASP A 349 -14.66 -22.86 4.17
C ASP A 349 -14.67 -22.18 2.79
N LEU A 350 -15.35 -21.04 2.63
CA LEU A 350 -15.29 -20.24 1.41
C LEU A 350 -13.87 -19.72 1.13
N PHE A 351 -13.12 -19.36 2.18
CA PHE A 351 -11.70 -19.03 2.03
C PHE A 351 -10.86 -20.26 1.70
N VAL A 352 -11.08 -21.40 2.36
CA VAL A 352 -10.38 -22.67 2.04
C VAL A 352 -10.59 -23.05 0.58
N GLY A 353 -11.78 -22.77 0.03
CA GLY A 353 -12.04 -22.83 -1.41
C GLY A 353 -11.77 -24.21 -1.99
N TRP A 354 -10.84 -24.29 -2.93
CA TRP A 354 -10.50 -25.51 -3.66
C TRP A 354 -9.39 -26.36 -3.03
N LEU A 355 -8.80 -25.92 -1.92
CA LEU A 355 -7.67 -26.60 -1.30
C LEU A 355 -8.07 -28.01 -0.84
N GLY A 356 -7.30 -29.02 -1.23
CA GLY A 356 -7.59 -30.44 -0.98
C GLY A 356 -8.10 -31.17 -2.22
N LYS A 357 -8.75 -30.46 -3.14
CA LYS A 357 -8.94 -30.92 -4.53
C LYS A 357 -7.85 -30.39 -5.44
N LEU A 358 -7.44 -29.15 -5.22
CA LEU A 358 -6.26 -28.52 -5.79
C LEU A 358 -5.21 -28.33 -4.68
N ASP A 359 -3.98 -28.00 -5.08
CA ASP A 359 -2.88 -27.68 -4.17
C ASP A 359 -2.98 -26.26 -3.57
N TRP A 360 -4.03 -25.51 -3.92
CA TRP A 360 -4.29 -24.16 -3.46
C TRP A 360 -5.78 -23.91 -3.20
N SER A 361 -6.08 -22.88 -2.39
CA SER A 361 -7.46 -22.45 -2.17
C SER A 361 -8.02 -21.70 -3.37
N TRP A 362 -7.24 -20.73 -3.84
CA TRP A 362 -7.62 -19.78 -4.87
C TRP A 362 -6.39 -19.28 -5.63
N ARG A 363 -6.53 -18.97 -6.92
CA ARG A 363 -5.59 -18.16 -7.69
C ARG A 363 -6.15 -16.75 -7.84
N VAL A 364 -5.29 -15.75 -7.68
CA VAL A 364 -5.70 -14.37 -7.91
C VAL A 364 -5.75 -14.11 -9.40
N VAL A 365 -6.91 -13.64 -9.87
CA VAL A 365 -7.18 -13.24 -11.24
C VAL A 365 -6.74 -11.80 -11.45
N ALA A 366 -7.14 -10.93 -10.53
CA ALA A 366 -6.88 -9.52 -10.57
C ALA A 366 -6.99 -8.94 -9.15
N GLY A 367 -6.33 -7.82 -8.90
CA GLY A 367 -6.59 -7.04 -7.69
C GLY A 367 -6.49 -5.55 -7.92
N GLN A 368 -6.94 -4.79 -6.93
CA GLN A 368 -7.10 -3.34 -7.06
C GLN A 368 -5.85 -2.57 -6.68
N ASN A 369 -5.08 -3.05 -5.69
CA ASN A 369 -3.94 -2.31 -5.18
C ASN A 369 -2.65 -2.74 -5.91
N PRO A 370 -2.02 -1.86 -6.72
CA PRO A 370 -0.86 -2.25 -7.51
C PRO A 370 0.36 -2.62 -6.65
N ALA A 371 0.48 -2.09 -5.42
CA ALA A 371 1.59 -2.41 -4.55
C ALA A 371 1.52 -3.83 -3.98
N TYR A 372 0.31 -4.36 -3.78
CA TYR A 372 0.10 -5.60 -3.01
C TYR A 372 -0.57 -6.73 -3.81
N ASP A 373 -1.25 -6.41 -4.91
CA ASP A 373 -2.06 -7.36 -5.67
C ASP A 373 -1.53 -7.65 -7.08
N GLN A 374 -0.55 -6.88 -7.57
CA GLN A 374 -0.03 -7.00 -8.93
C GLN A 374 1.25 -7.84 -9.00
N PHE A 375 1.17 -9.09 -8.55
CA PHE A 375 2.28 -10.04 -8.60
C PHE A 375 2.01 -11.18 -9.57
N PRO A 376 2.94 -11.54 -10.46
CA PRO A 376 2.78 -12.71 -11.31
C PRO A 376 2.56 -13.98 -10.48
N CYS A 377 1.82 -14.93 -11.05
CA CYS A 377 1.72 -16.29 -10.53
C CYS A 377 1.30 -16.31 -9.03
N GLN A 378 0.13 -15.75 -8.68
CA GLN A 378 -0.30 -15.54 -7.29
C GLN A 378 -1.32 -16.59 -6.81
N TYR A 379 -0.94 -17.34 -5.78
CA TYR A 379 -1.72 -18.39 -5.11
C TYR A 379 -2.08 -17.95 -3.69
N GLN A 380 -3.27 -18.35 -3.25
CA GLN A 380 -3.73 -18.17 -1.89
C GLN A 380 -3.96 -19.53 -1.23
N LEU A 381 -3.40 -19.70 -0.03
CA LEU A 381 -3.61 -20.87 0.81
C LEU A 381 -4.34 -20.45 2.08
N PHE A 382 -5.54 -20.99 2.29
CA PHE A 382 -6.29 -20.84 3.53
C PHE A 382 -6.52 -22.21 4.14
N TYR A 383 -6.14 -22.38 5.41
CA TYR A 383 -6.26 -23.68 6.06
C TYR A 383 -6.28 -23.57 7.58
N ARG A 384 -6.81 -24.61 8.22
CA ARG A 384 -6.86 -24.71 9.69
C ARG A 384 -5.63 -25.44 10.19
N GLY A 385 -4.98 -24.87 11.20
CA GLY A 385 -3.80 -25.48 11.81
C GLY A 385 -4.15 -26.53 12.85
N LYS A 386 -3.14 -27.24 13.37
CA LYS A 386 -3.29 -28.29 14.39
C LYS A 386 -4.00 -27.82 15.66
N ALA A 387 -3.84 -26.56 16.05
CA ALA A 387 -4.43 -26.02 17.28
C ALA A 387 -5.91 -25.68 17.05
N LYS A 388 -6.77 -26.03 18.01
CA LYS A 388 -8.20 -25.70 17.97
C LYS A 388 -8.41 -24.19 17.77
N GLY A 389 -9.19 -23.83 16.76
CA GLY A 389 -9.48 -22.42 16.42
C GLY A 389 -8.31 -21.69 15.75
N SER A 390 -7.29 -22.40 15.26
CA SER A 390 -6.22 -21.80 14.46
C SER A 390 -6.57 -21.80 12.99
N PHE A 391 -6.54 -20.62 12.36
CA PHE A 391 -6.75 -20.44 10.94
C PHE A 391 -5.60 -19.60 10.37
N TRP A 392 -5.10 -20.00 9.20
CA TRP A 392 -3.91 -19.46 8.58
C TRP A 392 -4.20 -19.06 7.15
N TYR A 393 -3.55 -17.97 6.73
CA TYR A 393 -3.52 -17.53 5.35
C TYR A 393 -2.07 -17.41 4.90
N GLU A 394 -1.74 -18.01 3.77
CA GLU A 394 -0.41 -17.90 3.17
C GLU A 394 -0.52 -17.53 1.69
N PRO A 395 -0.31 -16.24 1.32
CA PRO A 395 -0.13 -15.88 -0.07
C PRO A 395 1.24 -16.34 -0.55
N VAL A 396 1.27 -16.92 -1.74
CA VAL A 396 2.47 -17.38 -2.46
C VAL A 396 2.46 -16.73 -3.83
N PHE A 397 3.48 -15.92 -4.13
CA PHE A 397 3.49 -15.09 -5.35
C PHE A 397 4.90 -14.92 -5.89
N GLN A 398 5.03 -14.64 -7.19
CA GLN A 398 6.32 -14.29 -7.76
C GLN A 398 6.54 -12.78 -7.73
N VAL A 399 7.79 -12.38 -7.51
CA VAL A 399 8.25 -11.00 -7.64
C VAL A 399 9.23 -10.93 -8.79
N ARG A 400 9.03 -9.97 -9.68
CA ARG A 400 9.98 -9.63 -10.74
C ARG A 400 10.97 -8.61 -10.20
N THR A 401 12.20 -9.04 -9.92
CA THR A 401 13.23 -8.22 -9.26
C THR A 401 13.75 -7.07 -10.14
N LEU A 402 14.07 -5.93 -9.53
CA LEU A 402 14.51 -4.71 -10.23
C LEU A 402 15.84 -4.83 -10.99
N ASP A 403 16.81 -5.65 -10.53
CA ASP A 403 18.16 -5.69 -11.13
C ASP A 403 18.20 -6.31 -12.53
N ARG A 404 17.48 -7.42 -12.72
CA ARG A 404 17.57 -8.27 -13.94
C ARG A 404 16.23 -8.88 -14.35
N GLY A 405 15.13 -8.49 -13.70
CA GLY A 405 13.81 -9.04 -13.97
C GLY A 405 13.66 -10.52 -13.61
N ALA A 406 14.54 -11.07 -12.74
CA ALA A 406 14.45 -12.45 -12.30
C ALA A 406 13.17 -12.65 -11.47
N LEU A 407 12.50 -13.79 -11.68
CA LEU A 407 11.30 -14.18 -10.94
C LEU A 407 11.71 -14.95 -9.70
N VAL A 408 11.28 -14.47 -8.53
CA VAL A 408 11.54 -15.12 -7.23
C VAL A 408 10.24 -15.37 -6.50
N TRP A 409 10.09 -16.56 -5.92
CA TRP A 409 8.93 -16.89 -5.10
C TRP A 409 9.00 -16.22 -3.73
N ARG A 410 7.91 -15.57 -3.34
CA ARG A 410 7.66 -15.02 -2.00
C ARG A 410 6.49 -15.75 -1.37
N ARG A 411 6.58 -15.94 -0.07
CA ARG A 411 5.55 -16.57 0.75
C ARG A 411 5.46 -15.84 2.08
N ARG A 412 4.23 -15.53 2.50
CA ARG A 412 3.96 -14.91 3.81
C ARG A 412 3.05 -15.80 4.63
N LYS A 413 3.12 -15.68 5.95
CA LYS A 413 2.31 -16.48 6.86
C LYS A 413 1.53 -15.58 7.81
N TYR A 414 0.24 -15.42 7.51
CA TYR A 414 -0.68 -14.64 8.30
C TYR A 414 -1.39 -15.52 9.32
N ARG A 415 -1.46 -15.04 10.56
CA ARG A 415 -2.44 -15.56 11.52
C ARG A 415 -3.78 -14.91 11.23
N VAL A 416 -4.82 -15.73 11.10
CA VAL A 416 -6.20 -15.26 10.88
C VAL A 416 -7.02 -15.46 12.14
N LYS A 417 -7.82 -14.46 12.49
CA LYS A 417 -8.84 -14.51 13.54
C LYS A 417 -10.19 -14.17 12.95
N ILE A 418 -11.20 -14.95 13.29
CA ILE A 418 -12.57 -14.70 12.88
C ILE A 418 -13.06 -13.37 13.48
N GLY A 419 -13.76 -12.57 12.68
CA GLY A 419 -14.42 -11.34 13.09
C GLY A 419 -15.74 -11.60 13.81
N LYS A 420 -16.39 -10.53 14.28
CA LYS A 420 -17.68 -10.64 14.99
C LYS A 420 -18.84 -11.03 14.07
N VAL A 421 -18.76 -10.63 12.80
CA VAL A 421 -19.78 -10.90 11.79
C VAL A 421 -19.24 -11.99 10.85
N PRO A 422 -20.01 -13.05 10.53
CA PRO A 422 -19.63 -14.02 9.51
C PRO A 422 -19.19 -13.33 8.21
N GLY A 423 -18.13 -13.84 7.58
CA GLY A 423 -17.53 -13.21 6.40
C GLY A 423 -16.52 -12.08 6.71
N THR A 424 -16.31 -11.71 7.98
CA THR A 424 -15.27 -10.72 8.38
C THR A 424 -14.16 -11.38 9.20
N PHE A 425 -12.92 -10.90 9.02
CA PHE A 425 -11.73 -11.53 9.60
C PHE A 425 -10.65 -10.50 9.91
N ARG A 426 -9.76 -10.83 10.86
CA ARG A 426 -8.57 -10.04 11.22
C ARG A 426 -7.31 -10.84 10.94
N PHE A 427 -6.45 -10.27 10.12
CA PHE A 427 -5.21 -10.88 9.65
C PHE A 427 -4.05 -10.13 10.31
N SER A 428 -2.99 -10.87 10.65
CA SER A 428 -1.78 -10.29 11.22
C SER A 428 -0.55 -11.05 10.75
N VAL A 429 0.47 -10.31 10.30
CA VAL A 429 1.75 -10.84 9.81
C VAL A 429 2.89 -9.96 10.31
N LEU A 430 4.05 -10.58 10.56
CA LEU A 430 5.32 -9.87 10.60
C LEU A 430 5.95 -10.06 9.23
N ASP A 431 6.00 -9.00 8.42
CA ASP A 431 6.56 -9.03 7.08
C ASP A 431 7.72 -8.03 6.98
N ASN A 432 8.89 -8.48 6.52
CA ASN A 432 10.10 -7.68 6.37
C ASN A 432 10.42 -6.82 7.61
N GLY A 433 10.15 -7.37 8.81
CA GLY A 433 10.42 -6.72 10.09
C GLY A 433 9.32 -5.76 10.57
N VAL A 434 8.22 -5.59 9.83
CA VAL A 434 7.11 -4.72 10.20
C VAL A 434 5.84 -5.53 10.41
N VAL A 435 5.14 -5.31 11.53
CA VAL A 435 3.84 -5.94 11.74
C VAL A 435 2.79 -5.22 10.91
N SER A 436 2.12 -5.95 10.03
CA SER A 436 0.89 -5.50 9.40
C SER A 436 -0.33 -6.16 10.03
N ASN A 437 -1.40 -5.38 10.16
CA ASN A 437 -2.71 -5.86 10.57
C ASN A 437 -3.74 -5.46 9.54
N GLU A 438 -4.63 -6.39 9.22
CA GLU A 438 -5.63 -6.20 8.17
C GLU A 438 -6.99 -6.71 8.60
N ILE A 439 -8.03 -6.13 8.01
CA ILE A 439 -9.42 -6.55 8.13
C ILE A 439 -9.86 -7.00 6.75
N TRP A 440 -10.18 -8.29 6.63
CA TRP A 440 -10.65 -8.90 5.39
C TRP A 440 -12.14 -9.18 5.47
N THR A 441 -12.81 -8.98 4.33
CA THR A 441 -14.25 -9.16 4.15
C THR A 441 -14.49 -10.01 2.91
N ILE A 442 -15.23 -11.11 3.05
CA ILE A 442 -15.76 -11.86 1.91
C ILE A 442 -16.92 -11.05 1.35
N VAL A 443 -16.73 -10.48 0.16
CA VAL A 443 -17.72 -9.60 -0.47
C VAL A 443 -18.75 -10.44 -1.20
N ASP A 444 -18.27 -11.35 -2.04
CA ASP A 444 -19.10 -12.29 -2.77
C ASP A 444 -18.29 -13.54 -3.12
N VAL A 445 -18.97 -14.68 -3.24
CA VAL A 445 -18.42 -15.93 -3.76
C VAL A 445 -19.51 -16.61 -4.59
N CYS A 446 -19.17 -17.02 -5.80
CA CYS A 446 -20.13 -17.74 -6.65
C CYS A 446 -20.50 -19.08 -6.01
N GLU A 447 -21.75 -19.51 -6.19
CA GLU A 447 -22.30 -20.67 -5.50
C GLU A 447 -21.59 -21.98 -5.85
N ASP A 448 -21.02 -22.06 -7.05
CA ASP A 448 -20.21 -23.15 -7.57
C ASP A 448 -18.70 -22.97 -7.33
N LEU A 449 -18.30 -21.93 -6.58
CA LEU A 449 -16.91 -21.56 -6.31
C LEU A 449 -16.10 -21.26 -7.58
N SER A 450 -16.75 -20.92 -8.70
CA SER A 450 -16.06 -20.48 -9.92
C SER A 450 -15.27 -19.19 -9.73
N TRP A 451 -15.69 -18.32 -8.80
CA TRP A 451 -14.94 -17.13 -8.42
C TRP A 451 -15.32 -16.62 -7.01
N GLY A 452 -14.45 -15.80 -6.45
CA GLY A 452 -14.69 -15.05 -5.21
C GLY A 452 -14.10 -13.65 -5.27
N LEU A 453 -14.66 -12.72 -4.50
CA LEU A 453 -14.16 -11.36 -4.34
C LEU A 453 -13.95 -11.08 -2.85
N PHE A 454 -12.71 -10.77 -2.48
CA PHE A 454 -12.32 -10.48 -1.10
C PHE A 454 -11.78 -9.06 -1.00
N HIS A 455 -12.33 -8.28 -0.08
CA HIS A 455 -11.91 -6.90 0.18
C HIS A 455 -11.07 -6.83 1.46
N TYR A 456 -10.05 -5.97 1.49
CA TYR A 456 -9.21 -5.77 2.66
C TYR A 456 -8.90 -4.29 2.95
N HIS A 457 -8.76 -3.98 4.23
CA HIS A 457 -8.13 -2.75 4.74
C HIS A 457 -6.95 -3.15 5.61
N GLY A 458 -5.80 -2.51 5.43
CA GLY A 458 -4.58 -2.84 6.16
C GLY A 458 -3.80 -1.63 6.64
N ALA A 459 -2.95 -1.86 7.64
CA ALA A 459 -1.99 -0.88 8.10
C ALA A 459 -0.70 -1.54 8.61
N ALA A 460 0.42 -1.10 8.04
CA ALA A 460 1.75 -1.29 8.59
C ALA A 460 2.03 -0.12 9.56
N ARG A 461 1.46 -0.23 10.77
CA ARG A 461 1.28 0.91 11.70
C ARG A 461 2.54 1.72 11.96
N VAL A 462 3.64 1.05 12.27
CA VAL A 462 4.93 1.66 12.61
C VAL A 462 5.78 2.02 11.37
N ALA A 463 5.32 1.66 10.18
CA ALA A 463 5.84 2.15 8.91
C ALA A 463 5.00 3.32 8.37
N GLY A 464 3.97 3.75 9.09
CA GLY A 464 3.15 4.89 8.67
C GLY A 464 2.32 4.64 7.40
N GLN A 465 2.16 3.38 6.97
CA GLN A 465 1.45 3.03 5.74
C GLN A 465 0.08 2.43 6.03
N THR A 466 -0.92 2.93 5.31
CA THR A 466 -2.29 2.40 5.29
C THR A 466 -2.68 2.07 3.87
N TYR A 467 -3.41 1.00 3.68
CA TYR A 467 -3.78 0.54 2.35
C TYR A 467 -5.14 -0.16 2.36
N SER A 468 -5.75 -0.24 1.20
CA SER A 468 -6.99 -0.97 0.95
C SER A 468 -6.92 -1.59 -0.43
N GLY A 469 -7.75 -2.60 -0.67
CA GLY A 469 -7.89 -3.20 -1.99
C GLY A 469 -8.92 -4.31 -2.00
N ALA A 470 -9.07 -4.93 -3.15
CA ALA A 470 -9.81 -6.16 -3.30
C ALA A 470 -9.11 -7.08 -4.28
N VAL A 471 -9.21 -8.38 -4.03
CA VAL A 471 -8.68 -9.44 -4.90
C VAL A 471 -9.85 -10.26 -5.45
N LEU A 472 -9.90 -10.35 -6.77
CA LEU A 472 -10.75 -11.27 -7.51
C LEU A 472 -10.00 -12.58 -7.67
N VAL A 473 -10.64 -13.68 -7.32
CA VAL A 473 -10.04 -15.00 -7.34
C VAL A 473 -10.88 -16.00 -8.13
N SER A 474 -10.21 -17.01 -8.67
CA SER A 474 -10.82 -18.18 -9.32
C SER A 474 -9.94 -19.42 -9.07
N PRO A 475 -10.45 -20.66 -9.26
CA PRO A 475 -9.64 -21.86 -9.07
C PRO A 475 -8.43 -21.92 -10.02
N ASP A 476 -8.58 -21.43 -11.25
CA ASP A 476 -7.58 -21.56 -12.32
C ASP A 476 -6.84 -20.25 -12.63
N GLY A 477 -7.21 -19.13 -12.00
CA GLY A 477 -6.61 -17.83 -12.23
C GLY A 477 -7.11 -17.15 -13.52
N VAL A 478 -8.16 -17.70 -14.13
CA VAL A 478 -8.83 -17.14 -15.31
C VAL A 478 -9.96 -16.21 -14.87
N TYR A 479 -10.17 -15.15 -15.62
CA TYR A 479 -11.25 -14.20 -15.37
C TYR A 479 -12.62 -14.88 -15.55
N PRO A 480 -13.61 -14.65 -14.65
CA PRO A 480 -14.91 -15.31 -14.73
C PRO A 480 -15.63 -15.04 -16.07
N ASP A 481 -16.41 -16.01 -16.56
CA ASP A 481 -17.14 -15.86 -17.83
C ASP A 481 -18.02 -14.59 -17.81
N GLU A 482 -17.71 -13.65 -18.70
CA GLU A 482 -18.39 -12.37 -18.80
C GLU A 482 -19.89 -12.51 -19.07
N LYS A 483 -20.31 -13.50 -19.86
CA LYS A 483 -21.73 -13.66 -20.23
C LYS A 483 -22.58 -14.05 -19.02
N GLN A 484 -22.00 -14.82 -18.11
CA GLN A 484 -22.74 -15.38 -16.97
C GLN A 484 -22.59 -14.54 -15.70
N HIS A 485 -21.40 -14.00 -15.43
CA HIS A 485 -21.06 -13.47 -14.11
C HIS A 485 -20.80 -11.97 -14.06
N ARG A 486 -20.63 -11.29 -15.20
CA ARG A 486 -20.19 -9.88 -15.24
C ARG A 486 -21.04 -8.94 -14.40
N GLN A 487 -22.38 -9.01 -14.51
CA GLN A 487 -23.26 -8.13 -13.74
C GLN A 487 -23.14 -8.34 -12.23
N ARG A 488 -23.03 -9.60 -11.78
CA ARG A 488 -22.86 -9.93 -10.35
C ARG A 488 -21.49 -9.46 -9.84
N LEU A 489 -20.44 -9.63 -10.64
CA LEU A 489 -19.09 -9.18 -10.32
C LEU A 489 -19.03 -7.65 -10.21
N ILE A 490 -19.61 -6.92 -11.19
CA ILE A 490 -19.67 -5.45 -11.15
C ILE A 490 -20.43 -4.98 -9.90
N ALA A 491 -21.58 -5.58 -9.59
CA ALA A 491 -22.33 -5.24 -8.38
C ALA A 491 -21.52 -5.52 -7.10
N ALA A 492 -20.74 -6.60 -7.06
CA ALA A 492 -19.87 -6.91 -5.93
C ALA A 492 -18.73 -5.87 -5.79
N LEU A 493 -18.11 -5.46 -6.90
CA LEU A 493 -17.09 -4.41 -6.93
C LEU A 493 -17.65 -3.04 -6.51
N ASP A 494 -18.85 -2.69 -6.96
CA ASP A 494 -19.50 -1.43 -6.57
C ASP A 494 -19.75 -1.36 -5.05
N ARG A 495 -20.05 -2.49 -4.38
CA ARG A 495 -20.15 -2.55 -2.91
C ARG A 495 -18.79 -2.34 -2.21
N CYS A 496 -17.68 -2.57 -2.90
CA CYS A 496 -16.34 -2.20 -2.43
C CYS A 496 -15.98 -0.76 -2.75
N CYS A 497 -16.84 -0.04 -3.48
CA CYS A 497 -16.51 1.24 -4.12
C CYS A 497 -15.29 1.14 -5.05
N ILE A 498 -15.15 0.00 -5.74
CA ILE A 498 -14.11 -0.27 -6.73
C ILE A 498 -14.77 -0.41 -8.09
N LYS A 499 -14.13 0.10 -9.14
CA LYS A 499 -14.56 -0.09 -10.53
C LYS A 499 -13.75 -1.19 -11.21
N GLU A 500 -14.38 -1.87 -12.17
CA GLU A 500 -13.73 -2.94 -12.95
C GLU A 500 -12.44 -2.45 -13.65
N TRP A 501 -12.39 -1.19 -14.07
CA TRP A 501 -11.22 -0.59 -14.69
C TRP A 501 -10.06 -0.31 -13.72
N GLU A 502 -10.29 -0.37 -12.41
CA GLU A 502 -9.23 -0.27 -11.38
C GLU A 502 -8.54 -1.62 -11.11
N LEU A 503 -9.07 -2.73 -11.63
CA LEU A 503 -8.49 -4.04 -11.42
C LEU A 503 -7.29 -4.27 -12.35
N PHE A 504 -6.14 -4.54 -11.74
CA PHE A 504 -4.93 -5.01 -12.40
C PHE A 504 -4.96 -6.52 -12.56
N MET A 505 -4.83 -6.97 -13.80
CA MET A 505 -4.76 -8.39 -14.09
C MET A 505 -3.45 -8.98 -13.57
N VAL A 506 -3.56 -10.10 -12.86
CA VAL A 506 -2.40 -10.91 -12.49
C VAL A 506 -1.95 -11.68 -13.73
N ASP A 507 -0.65 -11.61 -14.04
CA ASP A 507 -0.05 -12.47 -15.05
C ASP A 507 -0.01 -13.90 -14.52
N ASN A 508 -0.98 -14.70 -14.97
CA ASN A 508 -1.09 -16.13 -14.68
C ASN A 508 -0.60 -17.00 -15.86
N ASN A 509 -0.12 -16.38 -16.94
CA ASN A 509 0.42 -17.03 -18.13
C ASN A 509 1.94 -17.28 -18.03
N CYS A 510 2.61 -16.66 -17.05
CA CYS A 510 3.93 -17.09 -16.60
C CYS A 510 3.91 -18.60 -16.31
N SER A 511 4.93 -19.33 -16.78
CA SER A 511 5.13 -20.72 -16.36
C SER A 511 5.40 -20.70 -14.86
N CYS A 512 4.34 -20.87 -14.07
CA CYS A 512 4.30 -20.88 -12.61
C CYS A 512 5.07 -22.10 -12.08
N GLN A 513 6.36 -22.21 -12.39
CA GLN A 513 7.14 -23.42 -12.12
C GLN A 513 7.39 -23.55 -10.62
N ASP A 514 7.10 -24.74 -10.11
CA ASP A 514 7.38 -25.20 -8.75
C ASP A 514 6.93 -24.20 -7.65
N PRO A 515 5.63 -23.84 -7.59
CA PRO A 515 5.15 -22.94 -6.56
C PRO A 515 5.29 -23.62 -5.19
N PRO A 516 5.82 -22.95 -4.15
CA PRO A 516 6.04 -23.55 -2.83
C PRO A 516 4.73 -23.65 -2.04
N LEU A 517 3.85 -24.57 -2.43
CA LEU A 517 2.48 -24.72 -1.91
C LEU A 517 2.33 -25.71 -0.74
N CYS A 518 3.42 -26.24 -0.21
CA CYS A 518 3.36 -27.24 0.85
C CYS A 518 2.63 -26.72 2.10
N LEU A 519 1.74 -27.55 2.65
CA LEU A 519 1.05 -27.29 3.91
C LEU A 519 1.80 -27.90 5.10
N PRO A 520 1.67 -27.32 6.31
CA PRO A 520 2.11 -27.99 7.53
C PRO A 520 1.37 -29.33 7.71
N GLU A 521 2.05 -30.34 8.24
CA GLU A 521 1.40 -31.61 8.59
C GLU A 521 0.19 -31.39 9.53
N GLY A 522 -0.83 -32.24 9.44
CA GLY A 522 -1.97 -32.24 10.37
C GLY A 522 -2.88 -31.01 10.27
N CYS A 523 -2.85 -30.28 9.15
CA CYS A 523 -3.86 -29.27 8.86
C CYS A 523 -5.19 -29.91 8.47
N SER A 524 -6.30 -29.24 8.80
CA SER A 524 -7.63 -29.59 8.31
C SER A 524 -8.12 -28.56 7.30
N LEU A 525 -8.94 -29.03 6.35
CA LEU A 525 -9.38 -28.25 5.20
C LEU A 525 -10.80 -27.73 5.42
N HIS A 526 -11.86 -28.43 5.04
CA HIS A 526 -13.25 -27.96 5.16
C HIS A 526 -14.00 -28.54 6.37
N TYR A 527 -15.03 -27.84 6.86
CA TYR A 527 -16.00 -28.37 7.84
C TYR A 527 -17.31 -28.83 7.19
N ASN A 528 -17.93 -27.96 6.39
CA ASN A 528 -19.31 -28.06 5.92
C ASN A 528 -19.46 -27.96 4.40
N VAL A 529 -18.57 -27.21 3.74
CA VAL A 529 -18.67 -27.03 2.28
C VAL A 529 -18.07 -28.22 1.57
N ASP A 530 -18.95 -28.98 0.90
CA ASP A 530 -18.53 -29.96 -0.09
C ASP A 530 -18.28 -29.27 -1.44
N VAL A 531 -17.09 -29.47 -1.98
CA VAL A 531 -16.64 -28.96 -3.28
C VAL A 531 -17.07 -29.95 -4.40
N ASP A 532 -17.79 -31.05 -4.09
CA ASP A 532 -18.12 -32.14 -5.04
C ASP A 532 -19.43 -32.00 -5.82
N HIS A 533 -20.14 -30.88 -5.70
CA HIS A 533 -21.33 -30.65 -6.53
C HIS A 533 -21.01 -29.97 -7.87
N SER A 534 -20.47 -30.77 -8.79
CA SER A 534 -20.97 -30.69 -10.16
C SER A 534 -22.47 -31.04 -10.11
N ARG A 535 -23.34 -30.02 -10.13
CA ARG A 535 -24.76 -30.27 -10.38
C ARG A 535 -24.84 -30.92 -11.75
N LYS A 536 -25.17 -32.22 -11.80
CA LYS A 536 -25.83 -32.79 -12.97
C LYS A 536 -26.98 -31.84 -13.32
N PRO A 537 -27.15 -31.44 -14.59
CA PRO A 537 -28.35 -30.73 -14.98
C PRO A 537 -29.54 -31.60 -14.54
N VAL A 538 -30.45 -31.01 -13.78
CA VAL A 538 -31.73 -31.65 -13.48
C VAL A 538 -32.43 -31.75 -14.82
N SER A 539 -32.37 -32.94 -15.42
CA SER A 539 -33.27 -33.33 -16.50
C SER A 539 -34.64 -33.59 -15.88
N LEU A 540 -35.53 -32.62 -16.02
CA LEU A 540 -36.90 -32.75 -16.52
C LEU A 540 -37.54 -31.35 -16.63
#